data_AF-B2J0J0-F1
#
_entry.id   AF-B2J0J0-F1
#
_cell.length_a   1.000
_cell.length_b   1.000
_cell.length_c   1.000
_cell.angle_alpha   90.00
_cell.angle_beta   90.00
_cell.angle_gamma   90.00
#
_symmetry.space_group_name_H-M   'P 1'
#
loop_
_entity.id
_entity.type
_entity.pdbx_description
1 polymer ?
#
loop_
_entity_poly.entity_id
_entity_poly.type
_entity_poly.pdbx_seq_one_letter_code
_entity_poly.pdbx_strand_id
1 'polypeptide(L)'
;MRRIDAIGIGLGVFIAGGLAYVILQLVGLDTQKAGIWSQVLLVSGLIGWLATYFFRAVGQKMTYHQQREQYEQDFLQKRLDELTPEELARIQAEIEQEEQSQV
;
A
#
# COMPACT_ATOMS: atom_id res chain seq x y z
N MET A 1 -5.70 -4.65 -14.52
CA MET A 1 -6.88 -5.54 -14.46
C MET A 1 -7.54 -5.59 -15.82
N ARG A 2 -7.80 -6.79 -16.34
CA ARG A 2 -8.62 -7.01 -17.52
C ARG A 2 -10.09 -6.89 -17.12
N ARG A 3 -10.97 -6.61 -18.09
CA ARG A 3 -12.43 -6.50 -17.85
C ARG A 3 -13.02 -7.76 -17.21
N ILE A 4 -12.53 -8.93 -17.62
CA ILE A 4 -12.95 -10.23 -17.08
C ILE A 4 -12.60 -10.40 -15.59
N ASP A 5 -11.47 -9.83 -15.15
CA ASP A 5 -11.05 -9.92 -13.75
C ASP A 5 -12.04 -9.16 -12.86
N ALA A 6 -12.49 -7.97 -13.30
CA ALA A 6 -13.47 -7.18 -12.58
C ALA A 6 -14.83 -7.90 -12.47
N ILE A 7 -15.27 -8.55 -13.55
CA ILE A 7 -16.50 -9.36 -13.55
C ILE A 7 -16.35 -10.55 -12.59
N GLY A 8 -15.21 -11.24 -12.63
CA GLY A 8 -14.92 -12.36 -11.75
C GLY A 8 -14.92 -11.98 -10.27
N ILE A 9 -14.30 -10.85 -9.92
CA ILE A 9 -14.31 -10.32 -8.55
C ILE A 9 -15.73 -9.96 -8.12
N GLY A 10 -16.48 -9.24 -8.97
CA GLY A 10 -17.86 -8.85 -8.67
C GLY A 10 -18.76 -10.05 -8.43
N LEU A 11 -18.68 -11.07 -9.29
CA LEU A 11 -19.44 -12.31 -9.15
C LEU A 11 -19.03 -13.08 -7.90
N GLY A 12 -17.73 -13.16 -7.62
CA GLY A 12 -17.20 -13.82 -6.43
C GLY A 12 -17.69 -13.18 -5.13
N VAL A 13 -17.66 -11.85 -5.04
CA VAL A 13 -18.18 -11.10 -3.89
C VAL A 13 -19.69 -11.31 -3.73
N PHE A 14 -20.44 -11.30 -4.84
CA PHE A 14 -21.89 -11.55 -4.81
C PHE A 14 -22.22 -12.95 -4.29
N ILE A 15 -21.56 -13.99 -4.82
CA ILE A 15 -21.76 -15.38 -4.38
C ILE A 15 -21.37 -15.52 -2.91
N ALA A 16 -20.22 -14.96 -2.49
CA ALA A 16 -19.77 -15.00 -1.11
C ALA A 16 -20.76 -14.31 -0.15
N GLY A 17 -21.32 -13.16 -0.53
CA GLY A 17 -22.35 -12.46 0.24
C GLY A 17 -23.64 -13.28 0.37
N GLY A 18 -24.09 -13.91 -0.73
CA GLY A 18 -25.24 -14.81 -0.72
C GLY A 18 -25.01 -16.04 0.18
N LEU A 19 -23.82 -16.64 0.12
CA LEU A 19 -23.45 -17.75 1.00
C LEU A 19 -23.41 -17.32 2.48
N ALA A 20 -22.84 -16.16 2.79
CA ALA A 20 -22.84 -15.62 4.15
C ALA A 20 -24.26 -15.44 4.68
N TYR A 21 -25.17 -14.89 3.87
CA TYR A 21 -26.59 -14.76 4.23
C TYR A 21 -27.25 -16.12 4.52
N VAL A 22 -27.08 -17.11 3.64
CA VAL A 22 -27.65 -18.45 3.82
C VAL A 22 -27.07 -19.13 5.08
N ILE A 23 -25.77 -19.04 5.31
CA ILE A 23 -25.12 -19.59 6.51
C ILE A 23 -25.70 -18.95 7.78
N LEU A 24 -25.89 -17.63 7.79
CA LEU A 24 -26.48 -16.93 8.93
C LEU A 24 -27.92 -17.41 9.21
N GLN A 25 -28.71 -17.65 8.16
CA GLN A 25 -30.05 -18.25 8.32
C GLN A 25 -30.00 -19.68 8.86
N LEU A 26 -29.06 -20.50 8.40
CA LEU A 26 -28.88 -21.88 8.87
C LEU A 26 -28.48 -21.93 10.36
N VAL A 27 -27.79 -20.91 10.86
CA VAL A 27 -27.41 -20.76 12.28
C VAL A 27 -28.59 -20.21 13.12
N GLY A 28 -29.74 -19.92 12.50
CA GLY A 28 -30.99 -19.57 13.19
C GLY A 28 -31.31 -18.08 13.22
N LEU A 29 -30.61 -17.24 12.45
CA LEU A 29 -31.01 -15.84 12.29
C LEU A 29 -32.25 -15.74 11.40
N ASP A 30 -33.18 -14.88 11.79
CA ASP A 30 -34.28 -14.50 10.92
C ASP A 30 -33.75 -13.76 9.67
N THR A 31 -34.58 -13.74 8.62
CA THR A 31 -34.26 -13.12 7.33
C THR A 31 -33.78 -11.67 7.45
N GLN A 32 -34.38 -10.88 8.34
CA GLN A 32 -34.01 -9.48 8.49
C GLN A 32 -32.63 -9.34 9.13
N LYS A 33 -32.37 -10.06 10.22
CA LYS A 33 -31.07 -10.05 10.90
C LYS A 33 -29.97 -10.64 10.01
N ALA A 34 -30.24 -11.73 9.31
CA ALA A 34 -29.28 -12.33 8.38
C ALA A 34 -28.88 -11.34 7.27
N GLY A 35 -29.85 -10.56 6.74
CA GLY A 35 -29.58 -9.51 5.77
C GLY A 35 -28.75 -8.34 6.33
N ILE A 36 -29.04 -7.91 7.56
CA ILE A 36 -28.24 -6.85 8.22
C ILE A 36 -26.80 -7.33 8.44
N TRP A 37 -26.60 -8.52 8.98
CA TRP A 37 -25.27 -9.03 9.29
C TRP A 37 -24.45 -9.36 8.05
N SER A 38 -25.06 -9.89 6.98
CA SER A 38 -24.34 -10.08 5.71
C SER A 38 -23.87 -8.75 5.12
N GLN A 39 -24.67 -7.68 5.23
CA GLN A 39 -24.29 -6.34 4.80
C GLN A 39 -23.16 -5.76 5.68
N VAL A 40 -23.24 -5.93 7.00
CA VAL A 40 -22.16 -5.52 7.92
C VAL A 40 -20.85 -6.21 7.57
N LEU A 41 -20.87 -7.51 7.27
CA LEU A 41 -19.70 -8.26 6.84
C LEU A 41 -19.11 -7.69 5.54
N LEU A 42 -19.96 -7.43 4.53
CA LEU A 42 -19.52 -6.85 3.26
C LEU A 42 -18.89 -5.46 3.44
N VAL A 43 -19.56 -4.57 4.17
CA VAL A 43 -19.05 -3.21 4.41
C VAL A 43 -17.77 -3.23 5.22
N SER A 44 -17.68 -4.08 6.24
CA SER A 44 -16.46 -4.24 7.04
C SER A 44 -15.30 -4.76 6.19
N GLY A 45 -15.56 -5.71 5.29
CA GLY A 45 -14.60 -6.19 4.31
C GLY A 45 -14.12 -5.08 3.37
N LEU A 46 -15.02 -4.24 2.88
CA LEU A 46 -14.67 -3.07 2.06
C LEU A 46 -13.82 -2.05 2.82
N ILE A 47 -14.19 -1.74 4.06
CA ILE A 47 -13.40 -0.85 4.93
C ILE A 47 -12.01 -1.44 5.14
N GLY A 48 -11.91 -2.73 5.45
CA GLY A 48 -10.64 -3.43 5.57
C GLY A 48 -9.81 -3.35 4.29
N TRP A 49 -10.43 -3.59 3.13
CA TRP A 49 -9.75 -3.48 1.84
C TRP A 49 -9.24 -2.06 1.58
N LEU A 50 -10.06 -1.03 1.83
CA LEU A 50 -9.65 0.37 1.70
C LEU A 50 -8.53 0.74 2.68
N ALA A 51 -8.60 0.25 3.92
CA ALA A 51 -7.54 0.46 4.90
C ALA A 51 -6.20 -0.10 4.40
N THR A 52 -6.18 -1.25 3.71
CA THR A 52 -4.93 -1.76 3.11
C THR A 52 -4.33 -0.82 2.06
N TYR A 53 -5.17 -0.10 1.31
CA TYR A 53 -4.69 0.92 0.38
C TYR A 53 -4.15 2.13 1.13
N PHE A 54 -4.90 2.63 2.12
CA PHE A 54 -4.50 3.76 2.95
C PHE A 54 -3.13 3.55 3.60
N PHE A 55 -2.91 2.40 4.27
CA PHE A 55 -1.62 2.12 4.91
C PHE A 55 -0.47 1.99 3.92
N ARG A 56 -0.70 1.45 2.72
CA ARG A 56 0.34 1.41 1.67
C ARG A 56 0.70 2.79 1.15
N ALA A 57 -0.30 3.65 0.97
CA ALA A 57 -0.12 5.02 0.52
C ALA A 57 0.64 5.86 1.56
N VAL A 58 0.18 5.85 2.82
CA VAL A 58 0.83 6.59 3.92
C VAL A 58 2.23 6.07 4.20
N GLY A 59 2.42 4.74 4.18
CA GLY A 59 3.73 4.13 4.38
C GLY A 59 4.69 4.27 3.18
N GLN A 60 4.31 5.02 2.13
CA GLN A 60 5.08 5.18 0.90
C GLN A 60 5.50 3.85 0.25
N LYS A 61 4.75 2.77 0.46
CA LYS A 61 5.04 1.44 -0.12
C LYS A 61 4.39 1.24 -1.48
N MET A 62 4.20 2.33 -2.22
CA MET A 62 3.67 2.28 -3.58
C MET A 62 4.81 2.17 -4.57
N THR A 63 4.55 1.52 -5.70
CA THR A 63 5.56 1.30 -6.75
C THR A 63 6.22 2.60 -7.21
N TYR A 64 5.50 3.72 -7.24
CA TYR A 64 6.08 5.01 -7.60
C TYR A 64 7.15 5.49 -6.61
N HIS A 65 6.91 5.33 -5.30
CA HIS A 65 7.88 5.74 -4.27
C HIS A 65 9.16 4.92 -4.38
N GLN A 66 9.03 3.60 -4.54
CA GLN A 66 10.18 2.70 -4.72
C GLN A 66 10.97 3.04 -5.98
N GLN A 67 10.28 3.28 -7.10
CA GLN A 67 10.93 3.67 -8.36
C GLN A 67 11.66 5.01 -8.22
N ARG A 68 11.06 5.98 -7.54
CA ARG A 68 11.68 7.29 -7.31
C ARG A 68 12.91 7.16 -6.44
N GLU A 69 12.82 6.46 -5.31
CA GLU A 69 13.93 6.25 -4.39
C GLU A 69 15.11 5.54 -5.08
N GLN A 70 14.82 4.48 -5.84
CA GLN A 70 15.84 3.76 -6.60
C GLN A 70 16.49 4.66 -7.66
N TYR A 71 15.70 5.45 -8.39
CA TYR A 71 16.24 6.40 -9.36
C TYR A 71 17.12 7.46 -8.71
N GLU A 72 16.70 8.00 -7.56
CA GLU A 72 17.43 9.02 -6.81
C GLU A 72 18.78 8.48 -6.31
N GLN A 73 18.79 7.25 -5.77
CA GLN A 73 20.01 6.55 -5.36
C GLN A 73 20.96 6.29 -6.54
N ASP A 74 20.45 5.72 -7.63
CA ASP A 74 21.26 5.41 -8.82
C ASP A 74 21.83 6.70 -9.46
N PHE A 75 21.04 7.77 -9.48
CA PHE A 75 21.47 9.06 -9.98
C PHE A 75 22.60 9.64 -9.12
N LEU A 76 22.40 9.73 -7.79
CA LEU A 76 23.40 10.26 -6.88
C LEU A 76 24.70 9.45 -6.91
N GLN A 77 24.61 8.12 -6.96
CA GLN A 77 25.78 7.25 -7.07
C GLN A 77 26.61 7.57 -8.32
N LYS A 78 25.97 7.71 -9.49
CA LYS A 78 26.67 8.09 -10.72
C LYS A 78 27.35 9.45 -10.59
N ARG A 79 26.69 10.42 -9.96
CA ARG A 79 27.29 11.75 -9.74
C ARG A 79 28.51 11.66 -8.83
N LEU A 80 28.48 10.81 -7.79
CA LEU A 80 29.65 10.57 -6.93
C LEU A 80 30.78 9.87 -7.67
N ASP A 81 30.48 8.88 -8.52
CA ASP A 81 31.48 8.14 -9.30
C ASP A 81 32.16 9.02 -10.37
N GLU A 82 31.49 10.09 -10.82
CA GLU A 82 32.02 11.08 -11.77
C GLU A 82 32.92 12.14 -11.12
N LEU A 83 32.90 12.29 -9.78
CA LEU A 83 33.69 13.30 -9.08
C LEU A 83 35.16 12.90 -8.97
N THR A 84 36.03 13.91 -9.02
CA THR A 84 37.46 13.71 -8.76
C THR A 84 37.72 13.45 -7.28
N PRO A 85 38.85 12.80 -6.91
CA PRO A 85 39.20 12.56 -5.51
C PRO A 85 39.31 13.85 -4.68
N GLU A 86 39.71 14.97 -5.31
CA GLU A 86 39.83 16.27 -4.66
C GLU A 86 38.45 16.88 -4.34
N GLU A 87 37.49 16.76 -5.26
CA GLU A 87 36.11 17.20 -5.05
C GLU A 87 35.39 16.35 -3.99
N LEU A 88 35.60 15.04 -4.00
CA LEU A 88 35.08 14.14 -2.97
C LEU A 88 35.65 14.49 -1.58
N ALA A 89 36.96 14.72 -1.48
CA ALA A 89 37.60 15.12 -0.22
C ALA A 89 37.06 16.46 0.30
N ARG A 90 36.76 17.39 -0.60
CA ARG A 90 36.14 18.68 -0.24
C ARG A 90 34.72 18.50 0.30
N ILE A 91 33.88 17.68 -0.34
CA ILE A 91 32.52 17.40 0.13
C ILE A 91 32.56 16.68 1.49
N GLN A 92 33.48 15.72 1.66
CA GLN A 92 33.66 15.03 2.95
C GLN A 92 34.01 16.00 4.08
N ALA A 93 34.93 16.94 3.82
CA ALA A 93 35.30 17.97 4.79
C ALA A 93 34.14 18.94 5.12
N GLU A 94 33.28 19.25 4.15
CA GLU A 94 32.09 20.10 4.34
C GLU A 94 31.04 19.41 5.23
N ILE A 95 30.81 18.10 5.03
CA ILE A 95 29.92 17.30 5.87
C ILE A 95 30.42 17.23 7.31
N GLU A 96 31.72 16.97 7.52
CA GLU A 96 32.33 16.94 8.86
C GLU A 96 32.21 18.28 9.59
N GLN A 97 32.32 19.40 8.87
CA GLN A 97 32.12 20.74 9.43
C GLN A 97 30.66 21.00 9.79
N GLU A 98 29.70 20.59 8.95
CA GLU A 98 28.27 20.71 9.26
C GLU A 98 27.87 19.87 10.47
N GLU A 99 28.34 18.62 10.57
CA GLU A 99 28.07 17.76 11.73
C GLU A 99 28.62 18.38 13.01
N GLN A 100 29.83 18.93 12.99
CA GLN A 100 30.43 19.62 14.15
C GLN A 100 29.71 20.92 14.53
N SER A 101 29.03 21.56 13.57
CA SER A 101 28.31 22.82 13.78
C SER A 101 26.88 22.61 14.31
N GLN A 102 26.31 21.41 14.14
CA GLN A 102 24.97 21.05 14.64
C GLN A 102 24.97 20.43 16.05
N VAL A 103 26.14 20.27 16.69
CA VAL A 103 26.29 19.88 18.11
C VAL A 103 26.40 21.12 19.00
#